data_AF-A0A258BV33-F1
#
_entry.id   AF-A0A258BV33-F1
#
_cell.length_a   1.000
_cell.length_b   1.000
_cell.length_c   1.000
_cell.angle_alpha   90.00
_cell.angle_beta   90.00
_cell.angle_gamma   90.00
#
_symmetry.space_group_name_H-M   'P 1'
#
loop_
_entity.id
_entity.type
_entity.pdbx_description
1 polymer ?
#
loop_
_entity_poly.entity_id
_entity_poly.type
_entity_poly.pdbx_seq_one_letter_code
_entity_poly.pdbx_strand_id
1 'polypeptide(L)'
;AYLSRGGFDFHYSKFDADRLDRELRKHEVDPMAGRLAREQWFTDEHFAREKMQFSLAWALSEEWAAISEKLAKGEIELAAGGTQYTRFVYDVLNDGREAGKEAETKAALRTALSDVQQSRVRAIAMADYELPPQWLYDMLMKTAAAPPGGN
;
A
#
# COMPACT_ATOMS: atom_id res chain seq x y z
N ALA A 1 37.87 -22.40 21.04
CA ALA A 1 37.95 -21.73 19.73
C ALA A 1 36.52 -21.54 19.21
N TYR A 2 36.22 -20.29 18.83
CA TYR A 2 35.07 -19.77 18.08
C TYR A 2 33.66 -20.32 18.39
N LEU A 3 32.94 -19.60 19.26
CA LEU A 3 31.55 -19.12 19.03
C LEU A 3 31.04 -18.37 20.29
N SER A 4 31.80 -17.39 20.78
CA SER A 4 31.34 -16.48 21.83
C SER A 4 32.08 -15.15 21.77
N ARG A 5 31.67 -14.28 20.85
CA ARG A 5 31.82 -12.81 20.88
C ARG A 5 31.34 -12.23 19.55
N GLY A 6 30.20 -11.55 19.58
CA GLY A 6 29.62 -10.86 18.44
C GLY A 6 28.14 -10.69 18.68
N GLY A 7 27.79 -9.67 19.48
CA GLY A 7 26.40 -9.28 19.66
C GLY A 7 25.80 -8.98 18.29
N PHE A 8 24.84 -9.81 17.88
CA PHE A 8 23.91 -9.46 16.83
C PHE A 8 22.71 -8.82 17.51
N ASP A 9 22.88 -7.58 17.98
CA ASP A 9 21.77 -6.67 18.16
C ASP A 9 21.27 -6.32 16.76
N PHE A 10 20.36 -7.15 16.22
CA PHE A 10 19.55 -6.76 15.09
C PHE A 10 18.57 -5.69 15.56
N HIS A 11 19.06 -4.45 15.66
CA HIS A 11 18.20 -3.29 15.55
C HIS A 11 17.51 -3.41 14.19
N TYR A 12 16.17 -3.49 14.19
CA TYR A 12 15.36 -3.45 12.98
C TYR A 12 15.66 -2.16 12.23
N SER A 13 16.67 -2.21 11.36
CA SER A 13 16.98 -1.19 10.38
C SER A 13 15.71 -0.94 9.59
N LYS A 14 15.32 0.34 9.46
CA LYS A 14 14.36 0.79 8.46
C LYS A 14 14.57 -0.02 7.18
N PHE A 15 13.51 -0.64 6.70
CA PHE A 15 13.52 -1.38 5.45
C PHE A 15 14.09 -0.48 4.35
N ASP A 16 15.32 -0.77 3.91
CA ASP A 16 16.03 -0.03 2.86
C ASP A 16 15.51 -0.53 1.51
N ALA A 17 14.36 -0.01 1.11
CA ALA A 17 13.70 -0.34 -0.14
C ALA A 17 14.62 -0.12 -1.35
N ASP A 18 15.50 0.88 -1.29
CA ASP A 18 16.46 1.20 -2.35
C ASP A 18 17.56 0.15 -2.46
N ARG A 19 18.02 -0.40 -1.33
CA ARG A 19 18.97 -1.52 -1.32
C ARG A 19 18.31 -2.79 -1.85
N LEU A 20 17.06 -3.06 -1.50
CA LEU A 20 16.33 -4.21 -2.05
C LEU A 20 16.07 -4.07 -3.55
N ASP A 21 15.60 -2.91 -4.02
CA ASP A 21 15.38 -2.60 -5.44
C ASP A 21 16.69 -2.74 -6.25
N ARG A 22 17.81 -2.22 -5.73
CA ARG A 22 19.13 -2.39 -6.36
C ARG A 22 19.55 -3.85 -6.46
N GLU A 23 19.36 -4.65 -5.41
CA GLU A 23 19.69 -6.09 -5.46
C GLU A 23 18.74 -6.86 -6.40
N LEU A 24 17.44 -6.54 -6.41
CA LEU A 24 16.47 -7.16 -7.32
C LEU A 24 16.82 -6.87 -8.79
N ARG A 25 17.08 -5.61 -9.15
CA ARG A 25 17.47 -5.23 -10.51
C ARG A 25 18.80 -5.81 -10.94
N LYS A 26 19.77 -5.94 -10.01
CA LYS A 26 21.05 -6.62 -10.25
C LYS A 26 20.86 -8.11 -10.59
N HIS A 27 19.78 -8.71 -10.12
CA HIS A 27 19.36 -10.06 -10.46
C HIS A 27 18.32 -10.11 -11.59
N GLU A 28 18.14 -9.02 -12.34
CA GLU A 28 17.17 -8.88 -13.44
C GLU A 28 15.70 -9.10 -13.01
N VAL A 29 15.41 -8.98 -11.72
CA VAL A 29 14.05 -9.03 -11.18
C VAL A 29 13.50 -7.62 -11.18
N ASP A 30 12.48 -7.38 -12.02
CA ASP A 30 11.72 -6.13 -11.98
C ASP A 30 10.76 -6.15 -10.76
N PRO A 31 10.93 -5.27 -9.76
CA PRO A 31 10.05 -5.21 -8.60
C PRO A 31 8.62 -4.77 -8.96
N MET A 32 8.41 -4.24 -10.17
CA MET A 32 7.11 -3.88 -10.71
C MET A 32 6.47 -4.97 -11.58
N ALA A 33 7.14 -6.12 -11.80
CA ALA A 33 6.70 -7.21 -12.68
C ALA A 33 5.35 -7.87 -12.30
N GLY A 34 4.73 -7.46 -11.20
CA GLY A 34 3.41 -7.90 -10.75
C GLY A 34 2.30 -6.84 -10.86
N ARG A 35 2.60 -5.60 -11.25
CA ARG A 35 1.61 -4.51 -11.29
C ARG A 35 0.71 -4.63 -12.50
N LEU A 36 -0.59 -4.50 -12.26
CA LEU A 36 -1.62 -4.32 -13.26
C LEU A 36 -1.83 -2.83 -13.49
N ALA A 37 -2.10 -2.44 -14.74
CA ALA A 37 -2.58 -1.11 -15.07
C ALA A 37 -3.98 -0.89 -14.44
N ARG A 38 -4.35 0.35 -14.11
CA ARG A 38 -5.59 0.64 -13.37
C ARG A 38 -6.84 0.14 -14.11
N GLU A 39 -6.82 0.17 -15.44
CA GLU A 39 -7.90 -0.29 -16.30
C GLU A 39 -8.10 -1.82 -16.20
N GLN A 40 -7.08 -2.55 -15.75
CA GLN A 40 -7.10 -4.02 -15.63
C GLN A 40 -7.56 -4.49 -14.24
N TRP A 41 -7.62 -3.58 -13.26
CA TRP A 41 -7.87 -3.88 -11.85
C TRP A 41 -9.19 -4.61 -11.62
N PHE A 42 -10.25 -4.18 -12.29
CA PHE A 42 -11.61 -4.70 -12.10
C PHE A 42 -12.08 -5.61 -13.24
N THR A 43 -11.14 -6.19 -13.99
CA THR A 43 -11.46 -7.16 -15.04
C THR A 43 -11.60 -8.56 -14.46
N ASP A 44 -12.53 -9.36 -15.00
CA ASP A 44 -12.77 -10.74 -14.55
C ASP A 44 -11.50 -11.61 -14.56
N GLU A 45 -10.54 -11.31 -15.44
CA GLU A 45 -9.29 -12.06 -15.57
C GLU A 45 -8.37 -11.89 -14.36
N HIS A 46 -8.33 -10.71 -13.76
CA HIS A 46 -7.28 -10.34 -12.80
C HIS A 46 -7.79 -10.08 -11.39
N PHE A 47 -9.08 -9.83 -11.25
CA PHE A 47 -9.66 -9.32 -10.02
C PHE A 47 -9.62 -10.31 -8.84
N ALA A 48 -9.69 -11.61 -9.11
CA ALA A 48 -9.55 -12.66 -8.09
C ALA A 48 -8.08 -13.04 -7.79
N ARG A 49 -7.08 -12.35 -8.35
CA ARG A 49 -5.67 -12.73 -8.26
C ARG A 49 -4.89 -11.88 -7.27
N GLU A 50 -3.89 -12.49 -6.64
CA GLU A 50 -2.90 -11.81 -5.77
C GLU A 50 -2.26 -10.58 -6.45
N LYS A 51 -2.15 -10.59 -7.79
CA LYS A 51 -1.65 -9.45 -8.58
C LYS A 51 -2.48 -8.18 -8.39
N MET A 52 -3.80 -8.28 -8.26
CA MET A 52 -4.66 -7.12 -8.02
C MET A 52 -4.43 -6.54 -6.62
N GLN A 53 -4.32 -7.40 -5.61
CA GLN A 53 -4.02 -6.99 -4.24
C GLN A 53 -2.64 -6.30 -4.14
N PHE A 54 -1.63 -6.88 -4.78
CA PHE A 54 -0.30 -6.27 -4.88
C PHE A 54 -0.34 -4.90 -5.59
N SER A 55 -1.06 -4.80 -6.71
CA SER A 55 -1.19 -3.55 -7.47
C SER A 55 -1.87 -2.45 -6.65
N LEU A 56 -2.93 -2.79 -5.91
CA LEU A 56 -3.62 -1.90 -5.00
C LEU A 56 -2.73 -1.47 -3.84
N ALA A 57 -2.04 -2.41 -3.19
CA ALA A 57 -1.15 -2.11 -2.06
C ALA A 57 -0.01 -1.19 -2.49
N TRP A 58 0.55 -1.42 -3.67
CA TRP A 58 1.57 -0.56 -4.24
C TRP A 58 1.03 0.85 -4.54
N ALA A 59 -0.13 0.95 -5.18
CA ALA A 59 -0.74 2.25 -5.49
C ALA A 59 -1.09 3.04 -4.22
N LEU A 60 -1.62 2.38 -3.20
CA LEU A 60 -1.84 2.97 -1.87
C LEU A 60 -0.52 3.47 -1.25
N SER A 61 0.55 2.68 -1.36
CA SER A 61 1.86 3.10 -0.88
C SER A 61 2.42 4.31 -1.64
N GLU A 62 2.21 4.41 -2.95
CA GLU A 62 2.64 5.57 -3.76
C GLU A 62 1.84 6.82 -3.42
N GLU A 63 0.52 6.68 -3.27
CA GLU A 63 -0.36 7.79 -2.89
C GLU A 63 0.06 8.37 -1.53
N TRP A 64 0.33 7.50 -0.56
CA TRP A 64 0.81 7.95 0.75
C TRP A 64 2.21 8.57 0.70
N ALA A 65 3.11 8.10 -0.17
CA ALA A 65 4.42 8.73 -0.35
C ALA A 65 4.27 10.17 -0.87
N ALA A 66 3.41 10.38 -1.87
CA ALA A 66 3.15 11.71 -2.42
C ALA A 66 2.52 12.66 -1.39
N ILE A 67 1.66 12.15 -0.52
CA ILE A 67 1.09 12.90 0.60
C ILE A 67 2.16 13.21 1.66
N SER A 68 2.98 12.22 2.01
CA SER A 68 4.06 12.36 3.00
C SER A 68 5.11 13.36 2.58
N GLU A 69 5.43 13.44 1.29
CA GLU A 69 6.32 14.48 0.76
C GLU A 69 5.77 15.89 1.00
N LYS A 70 4.47 16.11 0.74
CA LYS A 70 3.82 17.41 0.97
C LYS A 70 3.74 17.75 2.46
N LEU A 71 3.49 16.76 3.31
CA LEU A 71 3.52 16.91 4.77
C LEU A 71 4.91 17.31 5.26
N ALA A 72 5.95 16.64 4.77
CA ALA A 72 7.34 16.94 5.14
C ALA A 72 7.77 18.36 4.71
N LYS A 73 7.22 18.85 3.59
CA LYS A 73 7.42 20.23 3.10
C LYS A 73 6.53 21.27 3.80
N GLY A 74 5.58 20.84 4.64
CA GLY A 74 4.60 21.72 5.28
C GLY A 74 3.59 22.36 4.32
N GLU A 75 3.42 21.78 3.13
CA GLU A 75 2.47 22.27 2.11
C GLU A 75 1.01 21.94 2.46
N ILE A 76 0.81 20.87 3.23
CA ILE A 76 -0.50 20.43 3.71
C ILE A 76 -0.40 19.99 5.18
N GLU A 77 -1.52 20.05 5.88
CA GLU A 77 -1.70 19.49 7.22
C GLU A 77 -2.03 18.00 7.17
N LEU A 78 -1.75 17.27 8.25
CA LEU A 78 -2.05 15.82 8.36
C LEU A 78 -3.52 15.50 8.09
N ALA A 79 -4.45 16.35 8.53
CA ALA A 79 -5.87 16.18 8.27
C ALA A 79 -6.22 16.27 6.78
N ALA A 80 -5.57 17.19 6.05
CA ALA A 80 -5.75 17.33 4.61
C ALA A 80 -5.14 16.14 3.86
N GLY A 81 -3.96 15.68 4.27
CA GLY A 81 -3.35 14.46 3.75
C GLY A 81 -4.21 13.22 3.98
N GLY A 82 -4.73 13.04 5.19
CA GLY A 82 -5.66 11.95 5.51
C GLY A 82 -6.95 11.99 4.68
N THR A 83 -7.47 13.19 4.38
CA THR A 83 -8.62 13.36 3.49
C THR A 83 -8.31 12.96 2.05
N GLN A 84 -7.13 13.33 1.52
CA GLN A 84 -6.70 12.93 0.18
C GLN A 84 -6.56 11.41 0.07
N TYR A 85 -5.90 10.79 1.03
CA TYR A 85 -5.72 9.34 1.07
C TYR A 85 -7.06 8.61 1.16
N THR A 86 -7.99 9.14 1.94
CA THR A 86 -9.35 8.59 2.08
C THR A 86 -10.13 8.69 0.77
N ARG A 87 -10.05 9.82 0.06
CA ARG A 87 -10.70 9.98 -1.25
C ARG A 87 -10.18 8.95 -2.25
N PHE A 88 -8.88 8.74 -2.32
CA PHE A 88 -8.29 7.72 -3.18
C PHE A 88 -8.89 6.32 -2.92
N VAL A 89 -9.03 5.93 -1.65
CA VAL A 89 -9.66 4.64 -1.29
C VAL A 89 -11.13 4.58 -1.72
N TYR A 90 -11.87 5.67 -1.56
CA TYR A 90 -13.27 5.75 -2.03
C TYR A 90 -13.39 5.69 -3.55
N ASP A 91 -12.46 6.29 -4.29
CA ASP A 91 -12.45 6.22 -5.75
C ASP A 91 -12.25 4.76 -6.21
N VAL A 92 -11.32 4.03 -5.58
CA VAL A 92 -11.15 2.59 -5.84
C VAL A 92 -12.41 1.78 -5.52
N LEU A 93 -13.10 2.10 -4.40
CA LEU A 93 -14.37 1.45 -4.08
C LEU A 93 -15.47 1.76 -5.11
N ASN A 94 -15.53 2.99 -5.60
CA ASN A 94 -16.48 3.40 -6.62
C ASN A 94 -16.21 2.70 -7.95
N ASP A 95 -14.94 2.64 -8.39
CA ASP A 95 -14.54 1.91 -9.60
C ASP A 95 -14.97 0.43 -9.50
N GLY A 96 -14.71 -0.21 -8.36
CA GLY A 96 -15.13 -1.58 -8.11
C GLY A 96 -16.65 -1.76 -8.12
N ARG A 97 -17.40 -0.79 -7.59
CA ARG A 97 -18.87 -0.80 -7.63
C ARG A 97 -19.41 -0.64 -9.05
N GLU A 98 -18.84 0.28 -9.84
CA GLU A 98 -19.21 0.49 -11.24
C GLU A 98 -18.94 -0.74 -12.11
N ALA A 99 -17.88 -1.49 -11.79
CA ALA A 99 -17.57 -2.78 -12.40
C ALA A 99 -18.47 -3.94 -11.91
N GLY A 100 -19.37 -3.72 -10.95
CA GLY A 100 -20.21 -4.77 -10.36
C GLY A 100 -19.46 -5.74 -9.44
N LYS A 101 -18.35 -5.28 -8.85
CA LYS A 101 -17.34 -6.05 -8.10
C LYS A 101 -17.09 -5.49 -6.70
N GLU A 102 -18.10 -4.92 -6.07
CA GLU A 102 -17.95 -4.15 -4.83
C GLU A 102 -17.39 -5.00 -3.66
N ALA A 103 -17.92 -6.21 -3.46
CA ALA A 103 -17.61 -7.04 -2.28
C ALA A 103 -16.15 -7.52 -2.28
N GLU A 104 -15.67 -7.93 -3.44
CA GLU A 104 -14.31 -8.37 -3.64
C GLU A 104 -13.34 -7.18 -3.67
N THR A 105 -13.76 -6.00 -4.15
CA THR A 105 -12.94 -4.78 -4.10
C THR A 105 -12.69 -4.39 -2.65
N LYS A 106 -13.74 -4.47 -1.81
CA LYS A 106 -13.64 -4.31 -0.36
C LYS A 106 -12.72 -5.35 0.28
N ALA A 107 -12.73 -6.60 -0.17
CA ALA A 107 -11.80 -7.62 0.31
C ALA A 107 -10.35 -7.32 -0.09
N ALA A 108 -10.11 -6.99 -1.35
CA ALA A 108 -8.79 -6.65 -1.87
C ALA A 108 -8.20 -5.41 -1.20
N LEU A 109 -9.01 -4.37 -0.97
CA LEU A 109 -8.60 -3.17 -0.24
C LEU A 109 -8.21 -3.46 1.21
N ARG A 110 -8.93 -4.35 1.92
CA ARG A 110 -8.55 -4.75 3.28
C ARG A 110 -7.19 -5.44 3.31
N THR A 111 -6.95 -6.36 2.38
CA THR A 111 -5.64 -7.01 2.24
C THR A 111 -4.56 -5.98 1.91
N ALA A 112 -4.80 -5.12 0.92
CA ALA A 112 -3.85 -4.13 0.47
C ALA A 112 -3.49 -3.10 1.56
N LEU A 113 -4.48 -2.59 2.30
CA LEU A 113 -4.26 -1.70 3.44
C LEU A 113 -3.44 -2.39 4.53
N SER A 114 -3.71 -3.67 4.79
CA SER A 114 -2.93 -4.47 5.76
C SER A 114 -1.49 -4.65 5.30
N ASP A 115 -1.27 -4.91 4.01
CA ASP A 115 0.07 -5.10 3.45
C ASP A 115 0.90 -3.80 3.48
N VAL A 116 0.27 -2.64 3.27
CA VAL A 116 0.91 -1.33 3.47
C VAL A 116 1.23 -1.10 4.95
N GLN A 117 0.27 -1.29 5.85
CA GLN A 117 0.44 -1.04 7.29
C GLN A 117 1.50 -1.95 7.93
N GLN A 118 1.65 -3.17 7.41
CA GLN A 118 2.67 -4.13 7.86
C GLN A 118 3.97 -4.01 7.06
N SER A 119 4.09 -3.03 6.15
CA SER A 119 5.24 -2.83 5.27
C SER A 119 5.62 -4.06 4.44
N ARG A 120 4.66 -4.95 4.13
CA ARG A 120 4.85 -6.10 3.23
C ARG A 120 4.92 -5.65 1.78
N VAL A 121 4.14 -4.62 1.43
CA VAL A 121 4.26 -3.88 0.17
C VAL A 121 4.56 -2.44 0.51
N ARG A 122 5.67 -1.94 -0.03
CA ARG A 122 6.12 -0.57 0.16
C ARG A 122 6.74 -0.08 -1.14
N ALA A 123 6.14 0.95 -1.73
CA ALA A 123 6.67 1.59 -2.92
C ALA A 123 8.04 2.21 -2.63
N ILE A 124 8.90 2.27 -3.64
CA ILE A 124 10.24 2.86 -3.51
C ILE A 124 10.17 4.30 -3.00
N ALA A 125 9.18 5.07 -3.46
CA ALA A 125 8.93 6.44 -3.02
C ALA A 125 8.67 6.59 -1.51
N MET A 126 8.32 5.51 -0.80
CA MET A 126 8.14 5.51 0.66
C MET A 126 9.43 5.32 1.45
N ALA A 127 10.61 5.16 0.83
CA ALA A 127 11.85 4.81 1.54
C ALA A 127 12.14 5.72 2.75
N ASP A 128 11.93 7.04 2.57
CA ASP A 128 12.23 8.05 3.60
C ASP A 128 11.02 8.49 4.43
N TYR A 129 9.82 7.99 4.13
CA TYR A 129 8.57 8.43 4.77
C TYR A 129 8.04 7.42 5.78
N GLU A 130 7.31 7.92 6.77
CA GLU A 130 6.58 7.07 7.73
C GLU A 130 5.30 6.50 7.11
N LEU A 131 4.90 5.32 7.59
CA LEU A 131 3.64 4.70 7.19
C LEU A 131 2.42 5.57 7.57
N PRO A 132 1.25 5.35 6.94
CA PRO A 132 0.02 5.99 7.37
C PRO A 132 -0.20 5.85 8.89
N PRO A 133 -0.64 6.91 9.59
CA PRO A 133 -0.94 6.82 11.00
C PRO A 133 -1.97 5.73 11.30
N GLN A 134 -1.82 5.05 12.43
CA GLN A 134 -2.68 3.92 12.82
C GLN A 134 -4.18 4.25 12.77
N TRP A 135 -4.56 5.45 13.22
CA TRP A 135 -5.98 5.87 13.20
C TRP A 135 -6.56 5.96 11.78
N LEU A 136 -5.74 6.34 10.80
CA LEU A 136 -6.16 6.45 9.40
C LEU A 136 -6.36 5.07 8.81
N TYR A 137 -5.41 4.16 9.07
CA TYR A 137 -5.56 2.74 8.74
C TYR A 137 -6.83 2.14 9.36
N ASP A 138 -7.05 2.32 10.67
CA ASP A 138 -8.21 1.76 11.37
C ASP A 138 -9.53 2.28 10.79
N MET A 139 -9.59 3.56 10.44
CA MET A 139 -10.75 4.17 9.79
C MET A 139 -10.99 3.56 8.40
N LEU A 140 -9.96 3.47 7.56
CA LEU A 140 -10.08 2.92 6.20
C LEU A 140 -10.45 1.44 6.21
N MET A 141 -9.94 0.66 7.17
CA MET A 141 -10.32 -0.73 7.38
C MET A 141 -11.81 -0.86 7.73
N LYS A 142 -12.36 0.05 8.54
CA LYS A 142 -13.80 0.09 8.83
C LYS A 142 -14.62 0.49 7.61
N THR A 143 -14.15 1.44 6.83
CA THR A 143 -14.80 1.86 5.57
C THR A 143 -14.85 0.71 4.56
N ALA A 144 -13.76 -0.03 4.41
CA ALA A 144 -13.71 -1.22 3.58
C ALA A 144 -14.52 -2.40 4.16
N ALA A 145 -14.85 -2.38 5.47
CA ALA A 145 -15.71 -3.37 6.12
C ALA A 145 -17.21 -3.01 6.09
N ALA A 146 -17.58 -1.76 5.77
CA ALA A 146 -18.98 -1.36 5.71
C ALA A 146 -19.70 -2.17 4.62
N PRO A 147 -20.85 -2.82 4.92
CA PRO A 147 -21.65 -3.48 3.90
C PRO A 147 -22.05 -2.47 2.80
N PRO A 148 -22.39 -2.91 1.58
CA PRO A 148 -23.03 -2.03 0.61
C PRO A 148 -24.20 -1.35 1.33
N GLY A 149 -24.22 -0.02 1.34
CA GLY A 149 -25.32 0.73 1.94
C GLY A 149 -26.60 0.34 1.21
N GLY A 150 -27.37 -0.57 1.81
CA GLY A 150 -28.73 -0.86 1.40
C GLY A 150 -29.66 0.16 2.06
N ASN A 151 -30.35 0.91 1.19
CA ASN A 151 -31.56 1.73 1.40
C ASN A 151 -31.92 2.14 2.83
#